data_AF-A0A137QIC7-F1
#
_entry.id   AF-A0A137QIC7-F1
#
_cell.length_a   1.000
_cell.length_b   1.000
_cell.length_c   1.000
_cell.angle_alpha   90.00
_cell.angle_beta   90.00
_cell.angle_gamma   90.00
#
_symmetry.space_group_name_H-M   'P 1'
#
loop_
_entity.id
_entity.type
_entity.pdbx_description
1 polymer ?
#
loop_
_entity_poly.entity_id
_entity_poly.type
_entity_poly.pdbx_seq_one_letter_code
_entity_poly.pdbx_strand_id
1 'polypeptide(L)'
;MFRDQLTERNTLLLTIYQYLDKILGVDKVPKKGSAGETKPFTNFSVFHDNLITRLKALSQIQLDFDKRCKEVEGKYVDKLNEIRKQLDTRWKQIDKFETSVKTYADMKAQWRRKFAVKEGELEAVKATNSELTTQLKRFSSASTDASSSSELRSLTTRAQNAERRLNNAQNQLLATEEKIAVMNQKNAAADSKWDARVKEYEARLKAAEERVKRERQGSKERVAELEGNLKNLQAQFEKAQKRNQQLSDLLEANKAVAS
;
A
#
# COMPACT_ATOMS: atom_id res chain seq x y z
N MET A 1 25.07 -8.17 -66.73
CA MET A 1 25.78 -8.00 -65.44
C MET A 1 25.64 -6.59 -64.87
N PHE A 2 26.24 -5.54 -65.45
CA PHE A 2 26.12 -4.16 -64.89
C PHE A 2 24.69 -3.60 -64.97
N ARG A 3 23.95 -3.90 -66.04
CA ARG A 3 22.55 -3.47 -66.24
C ARG A 3 21.58 -4.14 -65.27
N ASP A 4 21.82 -5.41 -64.96
CA ASP A 4 20.97 -6.19 -64.07
C ASP A 4 21.14 -5.72 -62.62
N GLN A 5 22.38 -5.48 -62.21
CA GLN A 5 22.71 -4.88 -60.90
C GLN A 5 22.10 -3.49 -60.73
N LEU A 6 22.10 -2.66 -61.79
CA LEU A 6 21.49 -1.33 -61.75
C LEU A 6 19.96 -1.42 -61.59
N THR A 7 19.33 -2.36 -62.29
CA THR A 7 17.88 -2.62 -62.19
C THR A 7 17.49 -3.10 -60.80
N GLU A 8 18.25 -4.02 -60.22
CA GLU A 8 18.02 -4.56 -58.87
C GLU A 8 18.15 -3.45 -57.81
N ARG A 9 19.22 -2.65 -57.88
CA ARG A 9 19.42 -1.50 -56.99
C ARG A 9 18.27 -0.49 -57.08
N ASN A 10 17.83 -0.15 -58.30
CA ASN A 10 16.75 0.81 -58.50
C ASN A 10 15.40 0.27 -57.99
N THR A 11 15.17 -1.03 -58.14
CA THR A 11 13.97 -1.69 -57.60
C THR A 11 13.96 -1.63 -56.08
N LEU A 12 15.08 -1.95 -55.43
CA LEU A 12 15.21 -1.89 -53.98
C LEU A 12 14.99 -0.46 -53.44
N LEU A 13 15.58 0.55 -54.09
CA LEU A 13 15.38 1.95 -53.69
C LEU A 13 13.92 2.40 -53.82
N LEU A 14 13.24 1.97 -54.89
CA LEU A 14 11.82 2.27 -55.07
C LEU A 14 10.97 1.58 -54.00
N THR A 15 11.28 0.31 -53.67
CA THR A 15 10.59 -0.42 -52.61
C THR A 15 10.77 0.26 -51.25
N ILE A 16 11.99 0.67 -50.89
CA ILE A 16 12.25 1.42 -49.64
C ILE A 16 11.44 2.73 -49.62
N TYR A 17 11.43 3.47 -50.72
CA TYR A 17 10.68 4.71 -50.84
C TYR A 17 9.17 4.49 -50.64
N GLN A 18 8.59 3.47 -51.27
CA GLN A 18 7.17 3.11 -51.11
C GLN A 18 6.83 2.70 -49.66
N TYR A 19 7.71 1.97 -48.98
CA TYR A 19 7.52 1.63 -47.57
C TYR A 19 7.59 2.85 -46.67
N LEU A 20 8.51 3.78 -46.92
CA LEU A 20 8.57 5.07 -46.21
C LEU A 20 7.28 5.86 -46.40
N ASP A 21 6.70 5.87 -47.60
CA ASP A 21 5.43 6.56 -47.88
C ASP A 21 4.27 5.95 -47.10
N LYS A 22 4.25 4.62 -47.00
CA LYS A 22 3.24 3.91 -46.20
C LYS A 22 3.35 4.22 -44.71
N ILE A 23 4.58 4.35 -44.18
CA ILE A 23 4.82 4.66 -42.76
C ILE A 23 4.48 6.13 -42.44
N LEU A 24 4.87 7.05 -43.32
CA LEU A 24 4.62 8.49 -43.13
C LEU A 24 3.15 8.87 -43.37
N GLY A 25 2.42 8.05 -44.14
CA GLY A 25 1.10 8.39 -44.66
C GLY A 25 1.23 9.27 -45.90
N VAL A 26 0.54 8.88 -46.97
CA VAL A 26 0.67 9.46 -48.32
C VAL A 26 0.33 10.97 -48.38
N ASP A 27 -0.41 11.49 -47.39
CA ASP A 27 -0.94 12.86 -47.36
C ASP A 27 -0.19 13.86 -46.47
N LYS A 28 0.81 13.43 -45.68
CA LYS A 28 1.43 14.30 -44.66
C LYS A 28 2.72 15.00 -45.06
N VAL A 29 3.27 14.72 -46.23
CA VAL A 29 4.52 15.33 -46.70
C VAL A 29 4.19 16.33 -47.81
N PRO A 30 4.50 17.63 -47.65
CA PRO A 30 4.25 18.63 -48.69
C PRO A 30 5.06 18.28 -49.94
N LYS A 31 4.37 17.94 -51.04
CA LYS A 31 4.98 17.75 -52.36
C LYS A 31 5.52 19.09 -52.82
N LYS A 32 6.84 19.27 -52.75
CA LYS A 32 7.49 20.52 -53.13
C LYS A 32 7.52 20.63 -54.66
N GLY A 33 6.55 21.35 -55.22
CA GLY A 33 6.46 21.67 -56.66
C GLY A 33 5.98 20.50 -57.53
N SER A 34 5.86 20.77 -58.84
CA SER A 34 5.40 19.85 -59.90
C SER A 34 6.29 18.62 -60.14
N ALA A 35 7.09 18.20 -59.15
CA ALA A 35 7.84 16.96 -59.18
C ALA A 35 6.90 15.82 -58.75
N GLY A 36 6.13 15.29 -59.70
CA GLY A 36 5.52 13.97 -59.55
C GLY A 36 6.58 12.95 -59.14
N GLU A 37 6.17 11.89 -58.43
CA GLU A 37 7.02 10.80 -57.93
C GLU A 37 8.10 10.41 -58.94
N THR A 38 9.28 10.98 -58.77
CA THR A 38 10.38 10.78 -59.70
C THR A 38 11.02 9.48 -59.31
N LYS A 39 10.79 8.48 -60.16
CA LYS A 39 11.37 7.16 -60.02
C LYS A 39 12.91 7.26 -59.99
N PRO A 40 13.60 6.38 -59.23
CA PRO A 40 15.08 6.41 -59.10
C PRO A 40 15.82 6.42 -60.44
N PHE A 41 15.20 5.87 -61.48
CA PHE A 41 15.74 5.74 -62.83
C PHE A 41 15.46 6.93 -63.76
N THR A 42 14.66 7.92 -63.35
CA THR A 42 14.32 9.10 -64.18
C THR A 42 15.16 10.31 -63.80
N ASN A 43 15.27 10.61 -62.50
CA ASN A 43 16.14 11.67 -62.00
C ASN A 43 16.57 11.33 -60.58
N PHE A 44 17.78 10.77 -60.44
CA PHE A 44 18.28 10.30 -59.15
C PHE A 44 18.49 11.42 -58.14
N SER A 45 18.88 12.63 -58.58
CA SER A 45 19.09 13.78 -57.68
C SER A 45 17.78 14.18 -56.99
N VAL A 46 16.70 14.30 -57.76
CA VAL A 46 15.38 14.66 -57.22
C VAL A 46 14.81 13.53 -56.36
N PHE A 47 15.00 12.26 -56.76
CA PHE A 47 14.62 11.10 -55.94
C PHE A 47 15.36 11.10 -54.59
N HIS A 48 16.67 11.38 -54.61
CA HIS A 48 17.50 11.43 -53.41
C HIS A 48 17.05 12.54 -52.45
N ASP A 49 16.77 13.75 -52.95
CA ASP A 49 16.27 14.87 -52.14
C ASP A 49 14.90 14.56 -51.51
N ASN A 50 14.01 13.92 -52.27
CA ASN A 50 12.71 13.46 -51.77
C ASN A 50 12.86 12.38 -50.69
N LEU A 51 13.76 11.41 -50.88
CA LEU A 51 14.06 10.37 -49.91
C LEU A 51 14.62 10.96 -48.61
N ILE A 52 15.55 11.92 -48.70
CA ILE A 52 16.09 12.63 -47.52
C ILE A 52 14.97 13.38 -46.78
N THR A 53 14.09 14.06 -47.50
CA THR A 53 12.97 14.81 -46.89
C THR A 53 12.06 13.88 -46.09
N ARG A 54 11.72 12.71 -46.66
CA ARG A 54 10.92 11.67 -46.00
C ARG A 54 11.63 11.07 -44.78
N LEU A 55 12.92 10.79 -44.88
CA LEU A 55 13.71 10.30 -43.74
C LEU A 55 13.78 11.32 -42.60
N LYS A 56 13.92 12.61 -42.89
CA LYS A 56 13.85 13.68 -41.88
C LYS A 56 12.48 13.74 -41.21
N ALA A 57 11.40 13.64 -41.98
CA ALA A 57 10.04 13.59 -41.43
C ALA A 57 9.83 12.37 -40.53
N LEU A 58 10.37 11.20 -40.92
CA LEU A 58 10.31 9.99 -40.10
C LEU A 58 11.06 10.17 -38.77
N SER A 59 12.26 10.74 -38.82
CA SER A 59 13.03 11.06 -37.61
C SER A 59 12.29 12.02 -36.69
N GLN A 60 11.58 13.01 -37.23
CA GLN A 60 10.78 13.93 -36.43
C GLN A 60 9.60 13.22 -35.76
N ILE A 61 8.89 12.35 -36.49
CA ILE A 61 7.79 11.55 -35.93
C ILE A 61 8.28 10.67 -34.77
N GLN A 62 9.45 10.07 -34.90
CA GLN A 62 10.05 9.28 -33.82
C GLN A 62 10.27 10.15 -32.56
N LEU A 63 10.86 11.34 -32.71
CA LEU A 63 11.10 12.26 -31.60
C LEU A 63 9.81 12.74 -30.94
N ASP A 64 8.80 13.06 -31.75
CA ASP A 64 7.48 13.51 -31.27
C ASP A 64 6.74 12.38 -30.55
N PHE A 65 6.87 11.14 -31.04
CA PHE A 65 6.30 9.96 -30.41
C PHE A 65 6.94 9.73 -29.03
N ASP A 66 8.26 9.72 -28.93
CA ASP A 66 8.98 9.57 -27.65
C ASP A 66 8.59 10.65 -26.65
N LYS A 67 8.48 11.90 -27.12
CA LYS A 67 8.03 13.02 -26.29
C LYS A 67 6.60 12.79 -25.80
N ARG A 68 5.68 12.42 -26.68
CA ARG A 68 4.26 12.21 -26.34
C ARG A 68 4.06 11.02 -25.42
N CYS A 69 4.83 9.95 -25.60
CA CYS A 69 4.86 8.81 -24.68
C CYS A 69 5.28 9.26 -23.28
N LYS A 70 6.39 9.99 -23.15
CA LYS A 70 6.86 10.50 -21.85
C LYS A 70 5.86 11.45 -21.18
N GLU A 71 5.21 12.32 -21.95
CA GLU A 71 4.16 13.22 -21.43
C GLU A 71 2.94 12.46 -20.92
N VAL A 72 2.49 11.44 -21.66
CA VAL A 72 1.33 10.62 -21.29
C VAL A 72 1.68 9.75 -20.08
N GLU A 73 2.84 9.10 -20.07
CA GLU A 73 3.33 8.35 -18.91
C GLU A 73 3.42 9.23 -17.66
N GLY A 74 4.00 10.43 -17.79
CA GLY A 74 4.09 11.39 -16.68
C GLY A 74 2.70 11.73 -16.10
N LYS A 75 1.73 12.06 -16.96
CA LYS A 75 0.35 12.34 -16.54
C LYS A 75 -0.30 11.17 -15.79
N TYR A 76 -0.08 9.93 -16.25
CA TYR A 76 -0.62 8.76 -15.57
C TYR A 76 0.09 8.46 -14.25
N VAL A 77 1.41 8.65 -14.18
CA VAL A 77 2.18 8.53 -12.93
C VAL A 77 1.69 9.55 -11.90
N ASP A 78 1.49 10.80 -12.30
CA ASP A 78 0.97 11.85 -11.42
C ASP A 78 -0.45 11.52 -10.93
N LYS A 79 -1.33 11.07 -11.83
CA LYS A 79 -2.70 10.68 -11.46
C LYS A 79 -2.71 9.50 -10.49
N LEU A 80 -1.82 8.53 -10.70
CA LEU A 80 -1.68 7.36 -9.83
C LEU A 80 -1.18 7.78 -8.44
N ASN A 81 -0.20 8.68 -8.37
CA ASN A 81 0.29 9.22 -7.10
C ASN A 81 -0.79 10.00 -6.34
N GLU A 82 -1.60 10.80 -7.03
CA GLU A 82 -2.73 11.49 -6.43
C GLU A 82 -3.78 10.51 -5.86
N ILE A 83 -4.14 9.47 -6.63
CA ILE A 83 -5.07 8.42 -6.16
C ILE A 83 -4.51 7.71 -4.93
N ARG A 84 -3.20 7.40 -4.90
CA ARG A 84 -2.56 6.79 -3.72
C ARG A 84 -2.67 7.69 -2.49
N LYS A 85 -2.44 8.99 -2.63
CA LYS A 85 -2.56 9.96 -1.54
C LYS A 85 -4.00 10.08 -1.02
N GLN A 86 -4.98 10.08 -1.94
CA GLN A 86 -6.39 10.07 -1.59
C GLN A 86 -6.77 8.80 -0.82
N LEU A 87 -6.29 7.64 -1.27
CA LEU A 87 -6.52 6.35 -0.60
C LEU A 87 -5.95 6.34 0.82
N ASP A 88 -4.71 6.81 1.02
CA ASP A 88 -4.10 6.93 2.35
C ASP A 88 -4.91 7.86 3.28
N THR A 89 -5.41 8.97 2.75
CA THR A 89 -6.28 9.89 3.50
C THR A 89 -7.60 9.23 3.91
N ARG A 90 -8.21 8.48 2.99
CA ARG A 90 -9.46 7.74 3.25
C ARG A 90 -9.24 6.63 4.30
N TRP A 91 -8.14 5.89 4.23
CA TRP A 91 -7.77 4.90 5.24
C TRP A 91 -7.65 5.51 6.63
N LYS A 92 -6.88 6.60 6.76
CA LYS A 92 -6.76 7.31 8.05
C LYS A 92 -8.10 7.83 8.59
N GLN A 93 -9.04 8.19 7.72
CA GLN A 93 -10.40 8.57 8.14
C GLN A 93 -11.19 7.36 8.63
N ILE A 94 -11.10 6.22 7.93
CA ILE A 94 -11.74 4.96 8.34
C ILE A 94 -11.22 4.53 9.71
N ASP A 95 -9.90 4.54 9.95
CA ASP A 95 -9.31 4.15 11.24
C ASP A 95 -9.84 5.02 12.40
N LYS A 96 -10.00 6.33 12.15
CA LYS A 96 -10.59 7.26 13.12
C LYS A 96 -12.06 6.95 13.38
N PHE A 97 -12.83 6.64 12.34
CA PHE A 97 -14.24 6.25 12.50
C PHE A 97 -14.36 4.93 13.25
N GLU A 98 -13.54 3.94 12.94
CA GLU A 98 -13.52 2.65 13.64
C GLU A 98 -13.22 2.81 15.13
N THR A 99 -12.18 3.59 15.45
CA THR A 99 -11.83 3.93 16.84
C THR A 99 -12.98 4.64 17.55
N SER A 100 -13.63 5.59 16.87
CA SER A 100 -14.76 6.33 17.44
C SER A 100 -15.96 5.41 17.70
N VAL A 101 -16.31 4.54 16.75
CA VAL A 101 -17.40 3.57 16.88
C VAL A 101 -17.13 2.62 18.04
N LYS A 102 -15.89 2.12 18.18
CA LYS A 102 -15.50 1.26 19.30
C LYS A 102 -15.69 1.98 20.65
N THR A 103 -15.25 3.23 20.73
CA THR A 103 -15.43 4.07 21.94
C THR A 103 -16.92 4.23 22.28
N TYR A 104 -17.77 4.54 21.29
CA TYR A 104 -19.21 4.65 21.51
C TYR A 104 -19.86 3.31 21.93
N ALA A 105 -19.41 2.19 21.38
CA ALA A 105 -19.88 0.87 21.77
C ALA A 105 -19.53 0.56 23.23
N ASP A 106 -18.30 0.86 23.65
CA ASP A 106 -17.84 0.67 25.03
C ASP A 106 -18.62 1.57 26.00
N MET A 107 -18.81 2.85 25.66
CA MET A 107 -19.64 3.78 26.43
C MET A 107 -21.07 3.25 26.57
N LYS A 108 -21.70 2.79 25.48
CA LYS A 108 -23.05 2.23 25.49
C LYS A 108 -23.14 1.00 26.39
N ALA A 109 -22.16 0.10 26.35
CA ALA A 109 -22.10 -1.07 27.21
C ALA A 109 -21.98 -0.66 28.69
N GLN A 110 -21.14 0.32 28.99
CA GLN A 110 -20.99 0.87 30.34
C GLN A 110 -22.30 1.49 30.86
N TRP A 111 -22.99 2.28 30.03
CA TRP A 111 -24.28 2.89 30.38
C TRP A 111 -25.35 1.83 30.65
N ARG A 112 -25.43 0.78 29.83
CA ARG A 112 -26.37 -0.33 30.07
C ARG A 112 -26.11 -1.03 31.41
N ARG A 113 -24.85 -1.27 31.76
CA ARG A 113 -24.51 -1.84 33.08
C ARG A 113 -24.93 -0.92 34.23
N LYS A 114 -24.61 0.38 34.14
CA LYS A 114 -25.03 1.37 35.15
C LYS A 114 -26.55 1.45 35.29
N PHE A 115 -27.26 1.41 34.17
CA PHE A 115 -28.72 1.44 34.16
C PHE A 115 -29.32 0.20 34.82
N ALA A 116 -28.83 -1.01 34.49
CA ALA A 116 -29.28 -2.25 35.11
C ALA A 116 -29.08 -2.27 36.63
N VAL A 117 -27.95 -1.72 37.12
CA VAL A 117 -27.71 -1.56 38.56
C VAL A 117 -28.74 -0.62 39.19
N LYS A 118 -29.02 0.53 38.55
CA LYS A 118 -29.98 1.51 39.05
C LYS A 118 -31.42 0.98 39.03
N GLU A 119 -31.80 0.20 38.03
CA GLU A 119 -33.09 -0.52 38.04
C GLU A 119 -33.16 -1.51 39.19
N GLY A 120 -32.10 -2.28 39.43
CA GLY A 120 -32.03 -3.20 40.58
C GLY A 120 -32.17 -2.48 41.94
N GLU A 121 -31.46 -1.36 42.11
CA GLU A 121 -31.59 -0.51 43.31
C GLU A 121 -33.01 0.04 43.47
N LEU A 122 -33.64 0.51 42.38
CA LEU A 122 -35.00 1.04 42.39
C LEU A 122 -36.02 -0.04 42.80
N GLU A 123 -35.91 -1.24 42.24
CA GLU A 123 -36.79 -2.36 42.57
C GLU A 123 -36.60 -2.81 44.03
N ALA A 124 -35.36 -2.80 44.54
CA ALA A 124 -35.09 -3.05 45.96
C ALA A 124 -35.74 -1.99 46.88
N VAL A 125 -35.65 -0.71 46.52
CA VAL A 125 -36.32 0.38 47.27
C VAL A 125 -37.84 0.24 47.21
N LYS A 126 -38.43 -0.07 46.05
CA LYS A 126 -39.87 -0.32 45.95
C LYS A 126 -40.31 -1.50 46.81
N ALA A 127 -39.55 -2.60 46.82
CA ALA A 127 -39.83 -3.77 47.64
C ALA A 127 -39.79 -3.44 49.13
N THR A 128 -38.74 -2.75 49.60
CA THR A 128 -38.63 -2.32 51.01
C THR A 128 -39.75 -1.37 51.41
N ASN A 129 -40.12 -0.41 50.55
CA ASN A 129 -41.22 0.51 50.83
C ASN A 129 -42.58 -0.22 50.91
N SER A 130 -42.82 -1.21 50.04
CA SER A 130 -44.02 -2.05 50.09
C SER A 130 -44.06 -2.91 51.37
N GLU A 131 -42.92 -3.47 51.77
CA GLU A 131 -42.81 -4.23 53.02
C GLU A 131 -43.03 -3.34 54.24
N LEU A 132 -42.40 -2.16 54.32
CA LEU A 132 -42.60 -1.19 55.39
C LEU A 132 -44.04 -0.70 55.45
N THR A 133 -44.67 -0.40 54.31
CA THR A 133 -46.09 -0.01 54.24
C THR A 133 -46.98 -1.13 54.77
N THR A 134 -46.67 -2.39 54.45
CA THR A 134 -47.39 -3.56 54.95
C THR A 134 -47.18 -3.75 56.46
N GLN A 135 -45.96 -3.55 56.96
CA GLN A 135 -45.64 -3.58 58.39
C GLN A 135 -46.38 -2.47 59.16
N LEU A 136 -46.41 -1.24 58.64
CA LEU A 136 -47.16 -0.12 59.21
C LEU A 136 -48.65 -0.43 59.32
N LYS A 137 -49.26 -1.01 58.27
CA LYS A 137 -50.66 -1.45 58.31
C LYS A 137 -50.90 -2.51 59.39
N ARG A 138 -50.00 -3.49 59.49
CA ARG A 138 -50.08 -4.54 60.53
C ARG A 138 -49.93 -3.98 61.94
N PHE A 139 -48.98 -3.07 62.18
CA PHE A 139 -48.82 -2.41 63.48
C PHE A 139 -50.01 -1.50 63.81
N SER A 140 -50.59 -0.84 62.82
CA SER A 140 -51.82 -0.05 63.02
C SER A 140 -53.05 -0.91 63.34
N SER A 141 -53.10 -2.15 62.86
CA SER A 141 -54.21 -3.08 63.11
C SER A 141 -53.98 -4.00 64.31
N ALA A 142 -52.74 -4.16 64.77
CA ALA A 142 -52.34 -5.07 65.85
C ALA A 142 -52.12 -4.35 67.19
N SER A 143 -52.56 -3.09 67.32
CA SER A 143 -52.51 -2.31 68.57
C SER A 143 -53.47 -2.79 69.67
N THR A 144 -53.96 -4.03 69.59
CA THR A 144 -54.76 -4.67 70.65
C THR A 144 -54.16 -6.04 71.02
N ASP A 145 -53.93 -6.14 72.33
CA ASP A 145 -53.22 -7.13 73.13
C ASP A 145 -53.25 -8.63 72.77
N ALA A 146 -52.20 -9.33 73.25
CA ALA A 146 -51.99 -10.80 73.39
C ALA A 146 -51.34 -11.62 72.25
N SER A 147 -51.17 -11.10 71.03
CA SER A 147 -50.51 -11.84 69.89
C SER A 147 -48.97 -11.80 69.89
N SER A 148 -48.38 -10.94 70.71
CA SER A 148 -46.97 -10.52 70.63
C SER A 148 -45.93 -11.62 70.91
N SER A 149 -46.29 -12.68 71.65
CA SER A 149 -45.35 -13.75 72.04
C SER A 149 -45.10 -14.79 70.94
N SER A 150 -46.13 -15.18 70.19
CA SER A 150 -45.99 -16.11 69.04
C SER A 150 -45.37 -15.40 67.83
N GLU A 151 -45.69 -14.11 67.64
CA GLU A 151 -45.09 -13.25 66.62
C GLU A 151 -43.58 -13.08 66.85
N LEU A 152 -43.14 -12.83 68.09
CA LEU A 152 -41.71 -12.76 68.44
C LEU A 152 -40.93 -14.02 68.06
N ARG A 153 -41.52 -15.20 68.29
CA ARG A 153 -40.91 -16.49 67.94
C ARG A 153 -40.83 -16.70 66.43
N SER A 154 -41.88 -16.29 65.70
CA SER A 154 -41.91 -16.33 64.23
C SER A 154 -40.90 -15.37 63.61
N LEU A 155 -40.76 -14.16 64.16
CA LEU A 155 -39.81 -13.13 63.73
C LEU A 155 -38.38 -13.59 63.98
N THR A 156 -38.11 -14.21 65.13
CA THR A 156 -36.80 -14.79 65.45
C THR A 156 -36.41 -15.89 64.45
N THR A 157 -37.34 -16.79 64.13
CA THR A 157 -37.10 -17.86 63.15
C THR A 157 -36.87 -17.31 61.74
N ARG A 158 -37.58 -16.23 61.37
CA ARG A 158 -37.39 -15.54 60.09
C ARG A 158 -36.05 -14.81 60.02
N ALA A 159 -35.62 -14.18 61.12
CA ALA A 159 -34.31 -13.55 61.24
C ALA A 159 -33.18 -14.57 61.09
N GLN A 160 -33.24 -15.70 61.79
CA GLN A 160 -32.24 -16.77 61.66
C GLN A 160 -32.16 -17.38 60.24
N ASN A 161 -33.30 -17.51 59.56
CA ASN A 161 -33.31 -17.96 58.16
C ASN A 161 -32.75 -16.90 57.20
N ALA A 162 -33.03 -15.62 57.44
CA ALA A 162 -32.43 -14.53 56.68
C ALA A 162 -30.91 -14.48 56.87
N GLU A 163 -30.43 -14.69 58.09
CA GLU A 163 -29.02 -14.72 58.46
C GLU A 163 -28.28 -15.90 57.80
N ARG A 164 -28.91 -17.09 57.74
CA ARG A 164 -28.39 -18.23 56.96
C ARG A 164 -28.35 -17.94 55.46
N ARG A 165 -29.38 -17.30 54.91
CA ARG A 165 -29.41 -16.91 53.49
C ARG A 165 -28.32 -15.88 53.16
N LEU A 166 -28.11 -14.91 54.05
CA LEU A 166 -27.04 -13.92 53.93
C LEU A 166 -25.66 -14.59 53.90
N ASN A 167 -25.37 -15.47 54.85
CA ASN A 167 -24.10 -16.20 54.89
C ASN A 167 -23.87 -17.03 53.62
N ASN A 168 -24.90 -17.72 53.12
CA ASN A 168 -24.80 -18.47 51.88
C ASN A 168 -24.54 -17.55 50.67
N ALA A 169 -25.20 -16.40 50.60
CA ALA A 169 -24.98 -15.41 49.55
C ALA A 169 -23.58 -14.80 49.61
N GLN A 170 -23.07 -14.50 50.81
CA GLN A 170 -21.70 -14.00 51.03
C GLN A 170 -20.67 -15.03 50.58
N ASN A 171 -20.84 -16.31 50.94
CA ASN A 171 -19.94 -17.38 50.50
C ASN A 171 -19.97 -17.58 48.97
N GLN A 172 -21.15 -17.46 48.35
CA GLN A 172 -21.26 -17.51 46.89
C GLN A 172 -20.59 -16.30 46.23
N LEU A 173 -20.77 -15.11 46.78
CA LEU A 173 -20.12 -13.90 46.28
C LEU A 173 -18.59 -14.05 46.33
N LEU A 174 -18.05 -14.47 47.46
CA LEU A 174 -16.62 -14.65 47.67
C LEU A 174 -16.03 -15.69 46.68
N ALA A 175 -16.73 -16.80 46.46
CA ALA A 175 -16.33 -17.80 45.47
C ALA A 175 -16.39 -17.28 44.02
N THR A 176 -17.35 -16.39 43.70
CA THR A 176 -17.41 -15.76 42.37
C THR A 176 -16.33 -14.70 42.19
N GLU A 177 -16.01 -13.94 43.22
CA GLU A 177 -14.94 -12.94 43.21
C GLU A 177 -13.58 -13.61 43.01
N GLU A 178 -13.29 -14.73 43.70
CA GLU A 178 -12.07 -15.51 43.48
C GLU A 178 -11.98 -16.06 42.04
N LYS A 179 -13.09 -16.58 41.49
CA LYS A 179 -13.13 -17.05 40.10
C LYS A 179 -12.84 -15.93 39.10
N ILE A 180 -13.42 -14.75 39.33
CA ILE A 180 -13.18 -13.57 38.48
C ILE A 180 -11.73 -13.11 38.61
N ALA A 181 -11.16 -13.09 39.82
CA ALA A 181 -9.77 -12.72 40.05
C ALA A 181 -8.81 -13.66 39.29
N VAL A 182 -9.01 -14.97 39.38
CA VAL A 182 -8.21 -15.97 38.66
C VAL A 182 -8.36 -15.83 37.15
N MET A 183 -9.57 -15.60 36.65
CA MET A 183 -9.81 -15.39 35.22
C MET A 183 -9.11 -14.12 34.72
N ASN A 184 -9.19 -13.02 35.47
CA ASN A 184 -8.52 -11.76 35.13
C ASN A 184 -7.00 -11.93 35.13
N GLN A 185 -6.44 -12.66 36.09
CA GLN A 185 -5.01 -12.96 36.12
C GLN A 185 -4.56 -13.80 34.91
N LYS A 186 -5.36 -14.80 34.51
CA LYS A 186 -5.11 -15.61 33.30
C LYS A 186 -5.18 -14.76 32.03
N ASN A 187 -6.17 -13.88 31.92
CA ASN A 187 -6.30 -12.98 30.77
C ASN A 187 -5.12 -12.01 30.69
N ALA A 188 -4.73 -11.38 31.80
CA ALA A 188 -3.57 -10.48 31.84
C ALA A 188 -2.28 -11.20 31.43
N ALA A 189 -2.08 -12.45 31.88
CA ALA A 189 -0.93 -13.25 31.47
C ALA A 189 -0.97 -13.65 29.98
N ALA A 190 -2.15 -13.91 29.43
CA ALA A 190 -2.33 -14.17 28.00
C ALA A 190 -2.03 -12.92 27.17
N ASP A 191 -2.57 -11.77 27.56
CA ASP A 191 -2.37 -10.49 26.90
C ASP A 191 -0.89 -10.09 26.89
N SER A 192 -0.18 -10.29 28.00
CA SER A 192 1.26 -10.06 28.08
C SER A 192 2.05 -10.95 27.11
N LYS A 193 1.67 -12.22 26.95
CA LYS A 193 2.30 -13.13 25.96
C LYS A 193 2.00 -12.72 24.53
N TRP A 194 0.79 -12.24 24.26
CA TRP A 194 0.41 -11.74 22.94
C TRP A 194 1.17 -10.47 22.59
N ASP A 195 1.25 -9.52 23.50
CA ASP A 195 2.01 -8.27 23.32
C ASP A 195 3.49 -8.55 23.05
N ALA A 196 4.09 -9.50 23.79
CA ALA A 196 5.48 -9.93 23.54
C ALA A 196 5.68 -10.53 22.14
N ARG A 197 4.76 -11.37 21.68
CA ARG A 197 4.81 -11.96 20.33
C ARG A 197 4.63 -10.91 19.23
N VAL A 198 3.72 -9.96 19.42
CA VAL A 198 3.50 -8.87 18.47
C VAL A 198 4.78 -8.03 18.34
N LYS A 199 5.37 -7.62 19.47
CA LYS A 199 6.65 -6.88 19.47
C LYS A 199 7.77 -7.65 18.79
N GLU A 200 7.85 -8.96 18.99
CA GLU A 200 8.84 -9.81 18.32
C GLU A 200 8.62 -9.84 16.80
N TYR A 201 7.38 -10.02 16.33
CA TYR A 201 7.08 -10.02 14.90
C TYR A 201 7.33 -8.67 14.25
N GLU A 202 6.99 -7.56 14.92
CA GLU A 202 7.30 -6.21 14.45
C GLU A 202 8.82 -5.99 14.34
N ALA A 203 9.59 -6.43 15.35
CA ALA A 203 11.05 -6.34 15.32
C ALA A 203 11.65 -7.18 14.18
N ARG A 204 11.15 -8.40 13.96
CA ARG A 204 11.59 -9.27 12.86
C ARG A 204 11.26 -8.67 11.50
N LEU A 205 10.06 -8.10 11.34
CA LEU A 205 9.65 -7.44 10.10
C LEU A 205 10.55 -6.25 9.80
N LYS A 206 10.78 -5.38 10.79
CA LYS A 206 11.69 -4.23 10.65
C LYS A 206 13.11 -4.64 10.29
N ALA A 207 13.63 -5.70 10.92
CA ALA A 207 14.96 -6.23 10.60
C ALA A 207 15.04 -6.77 9.16
N ALA A 208 13.99 -7.46 8.69
CA ALA A 208 13.91 -7.95 7.31
C ALA A 208 13.84 -6.80 6.29
N GLU A 209 13.05 -5.76 6.56
CA GLU A 209 12.96 -4.57 5.71
C GLU A 209 14.30 -3.84 5.60
N GLU A 210 15.01 -3.64 6.72
CA GLU A 210 16.33 -3.01 6.73
C GLU A 210 17.39 -3.85 6.00
N ARG A 211 17.30 -5.19 6.08
CA ARG A 211 18.16 -6.08 5.30
C ARG A 211 17.94 -5.90 3.81
N VAL A 212 16.69 -5.88 3.34
CA VAL A 212 16.36 -5.68 1.92
C VAL A 212 16.83 -4.30 1.44
N LYS A 213 16.67 -3.25 2.25
CA LYS A 213 17.19 -1.91 1.92
C LYS A 213 18.71 -1.93 1.76
N ARG A 214 19.44 -2.57 2.68
CA ARG A 214 20.90 -2.69 2.62
C ARG A 214 21.36 -3.47 1.40
N GLU A 215 20.71 -4.58 1.07
CA GLU A 215 21.03 -5.39 -0.12
C GLU A 215 20.78 -4.61 -1.43
N ARG A 216 19.66 -3.86 -1.50
CA ARG A 216 19.38 -2.98 -2.65
C ARG A 216 20.42 -1.87 -2.78
N GLN A 217 20.84 -1.26 -1.67
CA GLN A 217 21.85 -0.22 -1.68
C GLN A 217 23.22 -0.77 -2.11
N GLY A 218 23.66 -1.88 -1.53
CA GLY A 218 24.92 -2.53 -1.93
C GLY A 218 24.91 -2.98 -3.40
N SER A 219 23.77 -3.43 -3.92
CA SER A 219 23.61 -3.75 -5.34
C SER A 219 23.77 -2.51 -6.24
N LYS A 220 23.17 -1.37 -5.85
CA LYS A 220 23.33 -0.11 -6.57
C LYS A 220 24.79 0.36 -6.58
N GLU A 221 25.48 0.27 -5.44
CA GLU A 221 26.89 0.63 -5.32
C GLU A 221 27.77 -0.26 -6.20
N ARG A 222 27.52 -1.57 -6.22
CA ARG A 222 28.25 -2.51 -7.08
C ARG A 222 28.01 -2.25 -8.57
N VAL A 223 26.78 -1.90 -8.96
CA VAL A 223 26.48 -1.49 -10.35
C VAL A 223 27.24 -0.21 -10.71
N ALA A 224 27.19 0.82 -9.84
CA ALA A 224 27.89 2.07 -10.07
C ALA A 224 29.41 1.88 -10.18
N GLU A 225 30.00 1.01 -9.35
CA GLU A 225 31.42 0.65 -9.43
C GLU A 225 31.76 -0.05 -10.76
N LEU A 226 30.94 -1.02 -11.17
CA LEU A 226 31.13 -1.73 -12.44
C LEU A 226 31.01 -0.80 -13.65
N GLU A 227 30.03 0.12 -13.65
CA GLU A 227 29.89 1.14 -14.69
C GLU A 227 31.11 2.05 -14.76
N GLY A 228 31.64 2.47 -13.60
CA GLY A 228 32.88 3.25 -13.51
C GLY A 228 34.08 2.51 -14.08
N ASN A 229 34.23 1.22 -13.72
CA ASN A 229 35.30 0.37 -14.23
C ASN A 229 35.17 0.16 -15.74
N LEU A 230 33.97 -0.08 -16.26
CA LEU A 230 33.71 -0.26 -17.68
C LEU A 230 34.08 1.00 -18.46
N LYS A 231 33.70 2.19 -17.96
CA LYS A 231 34.08 3.48 -18.55
C LYS A 231 35.60 3.69 -18.57
N ASN A 232 36.29 3.33 -17.48
CA ASN A 232 37.74 3.42 -17.41
C ASN A 232 38.42 2.46 -18.40
N LEU A 233 37.97 1.22 -18.47
CA LEU A 233 38.48 0.22 -19.42
C LEU A 233 38.24 0.66 -20.87
N GLN A 234 37.06 1.20 -21.17
CA GLN A 234 36.72 1.72 -22.50
C GLN A 234 37.66 2.87 -22.89
N ALA A 235 37.93 3.80 -21.98
CA ALA A 235 38.91 4.88 -22.22
C ALA A 235 40.34 4.36 -22.43
N GLN A 236 40.76 3.31 -21.72
CA GLN A 236 42.06 2.69 -21.93
C GLN A 236 42.13 1.95 -23.28
N PHE A 237 41.06 1.26 -23.65
CA PHE A 237 40.94 0.57 -24.93
C PHE A 237 41.03 1.54 -26.10
N GLU A 238 40.28 2.65 -26.06
CA GLU A 238 40.37 3.70 -27.08
C GLU A 238 41.79 4.28 -27.21
N LYS A 239 42.48 4.52 -26.09
CA LYS A 239 43.89 4.95 -26.10
C LYS A 239 44.81 3.90 -26.70
N ALA A 240 44.61 2.62 -26.39
CA ALA A 240 45.40 1.53 -26.97
C ALA A 240 45.15 1.38 -28.48
N GLN A 241 43.89 1.47 -28.92
CA GLN A 241 43.51 1.44 -30.32
C GLN A 241 44.14 2.61 -31.10
N LYS A 242 44.12 3.82 -30.54
CA LYS A 242 44.82 4.99 -31.12
C LYS A 242 46.32 4.74 -31.27
N ARG A 243 46.97 4.18 -30.25
CA ARG A 243 48.41 3.83 -30.32
C ARG A 243 48.70 2.78 -31.38
N ASN A 244 47.86 1.74 -31.48
CA ASN A 244 48.00 0.71 -32.51
C ASN A 244 47.82 1.27 -33.92
N GLN A 245 46.86 2.17 -34.12
CA GLN A 245 46.67 2.85 -35.40
C GLN A 245 47.92 3.64 -35.77
N GLN A 246 48.45 4.46 -34.85
CA GLN A 246 49.68 5.22 -35.07
C GLN A 246 50.89 4.33 -35.41
N LEU A 247 51.02 3.17 -34.75
CA LEU A 247 52.08 2.21 -35.07
C LEU A 247 51.88 1.57 -36.46
N SER A 248 50.64 1.26 -36.84
CA SER A 248 50.31 0.75 -38.17
C SER A 248 50.67 1.76 -39.26
N ASP A 249 50.30 3.03 -39.07
CA ASP A 249 50.59 4.12 -40.00
C ASP A 249 52.11 4.30 -40.16
N LEU A 250 52.88 4.20 -39.07
CA LEU A 250 54.35 4.24 -39.11
C LEU A 250 54.96 3.04 -39.84
N LEU A 251 54.41 1.83 -39.67
CA LEU A 251 54.87 0.63 -40.39
C LEU A 251 54.60 0.72 -41.90
N GLU A 252 53.45 1.27 -42.29
CA GLU A 252 53.14 1.54 -43.71
C GLU A 252 54.08 2.59 -44.29
N ALA A 253 54.32 3.69 -43.58
CA ALA A 253 55.29 4.71 -44.00
C ALA A 253 56.70 4.13 -44.16
N ASN A 254 57.14 3.26 -43.25
CA ASN A 254 58.47 2.64 -43.32
C ASN A 254 58.60 1.61 -44.45
N LYS A 255 57.52 0.88 -44.78
CA LYS A 255 57.47 0.02 -45.98
C LYS A 255 57.55 0.81 -47.28
N ALA A 256 56.89 1.96 -47.35
CA ALA A 256 56.92 2.83 -48.53
C ALA A 256 58.31 3.46 -48.78
N VAL A 257 59.16 3.59 -47.75
CA VAL A 257 60.54 4.09 -47.87
C VAL A 257 61.55 2.98 -48.19
N ALA A 258 61.21 1.72 -47.91
CA ALA A 258 62.06 0.55 -48.18
C ALA A 258 61.77 -0.14 -49.53
N SER A 259 60.85 0.41 -50.33
CA SER A 259 60.48 -0.03 -51.69
C SER A 259 61.06 0.92 -52.72
#